data_AF-A0A935E2G3-F1
#
_entry.id   AF-A0A935E2G3-F1
#
_cell.length_a   1.000
_cell.length_b   1.000
_cell.length_c   1.000
_cell.angle_alpha   90.00
_cell.angle_beta   90.00
_cell.angle_gamma   90.00
#
_symmetry.space_group_name_H-M   'P 1'
#
loop_
_entity.id
_entity.type
_entity.pdbx_description
1 polymer ?
#
loop_
_entity_poly.entity_id
_entity_poly.type
_entity_poly.pdbx_seq_one_letter_code
_entity_poly.pdbx_strand_id
1 'polypeptide(L)'
;MSRTINAGRTPQIQIESVSGDLSLVGWEGDDILLKADDDALRADHEGDQVRISCTDDLSIRVPKGSGVLIARIDGDASIRGVMGGIELKDITGDLSMRDVNSVAIETVHSDFSLRGGKGNLYIRKADSDVSIRGVEGNVTLDSITDDLALRDVRGSVTANVGEDVVMYINPQPGNVYNVNAGDDILLVMPPKTNAALSLNADEIDVEWDGVNNEEDATSRVITLGDGSAQITLSAGGDIRVSNRSDAGDSAEDFGNFAGMGMDWSGFGERISRRVEQATERANRKIEAANRRIEQKVRDAERRGRGRAALEVGRWNWNFSSKGVPVPPKQQVSDEERLVILKMLQEKKITSEEADKLLSALEGGS
;
A
#
# COMPACT_ATOMS: atom_id res chain seq x y z
N MET A 1 27.44 -23.59 20.03
CA MET A 1 28.45 -22.53 20.28
C MET A 1 28.11 -21.22 19.58
N SER A 2 28.89 -20.17 19.82
CA SER A 2 28.71 -18.84 19.22
C SER A 2 29.97 -18.36 18.52
N ARG A 3 29.84 -17.83 17.30
CA ARG A 3 30.93 -17.26 16.50
C ARG A 3 30.58 -15.83 16.09
N THR A 4 31.59 -14.97 16.04
CA THR A 4 31.45 -13.56 15.62
C THR A 4 32.33 -13.31 14.41
N ILE A 5 31.80 -12.61 13.41
CA ILE A 5 32.50 -12.24 12.17
C ILE A 5 32.34 -10.73 11.98
N ASN A 6 33.44 -10.00 11.84
CA ASN A 6 33.39 -8.57 11.56
C ASN A 6 33.21 -8.37 10.05
N ALA A 7 32.07 -7.83 9.61
CA ALA A 7 31.69 -7.78 8.19
C ALA A 7 31.25 -6.38 7.71
N GLY A 8 31.32 -5.37 8.58
CA GLY A 8 30.87 -4.01 8.27
C GLY A 8 29.35 -3.87 8.28
N ARG A 9 28.83 -2.75 7.76
CA ARG A 9 27.40 -2.39 7.90
C ARG A 9 26.46 -2.97 6.83
N THR A 10 27.02 -3.37 5.69
CA THR A 10 26.27 -3.84 4.51
C THR A 10 26.93 -5.06 3.88
N PRO A 11 27.23 -6.13 4.64
CA PRO A 11 27.83 -7.33 4.07
C PRO A 11 26.84 -8.05 3.15
N GLN A 12 27.38 -8.89 2.27
CA GLN A 12 26.62 -9.85 1.49
C GLN A 12 26.71 -11.22 2.17
N ILE A 13 25.57 -11.76 2.55
CA ILE A 13 25.47 -13.01 3.30
C ILE A 13 24.85 -14.06 2.40
N GLN A 14 25.59 -15.14 2.16
CA GLN A 14 25.12 -16.29 1.41
C GLN A 14 24.96 -17.47 2.35
N ILE A 15 23.72 -17.88 2.60
CA ILE A 15 23.41 -19.10 3.34
C ILE A 15 23.14 -20.20 2.30
N GLU A 16 24.06 -21.15 2.18
CA GLU A 16 23.95 -22.24 1.21
C GLU A 16 22.90 -23.27 1.61
N SER A 17 22.82 -23.59 2.90
CA SER A 17 21.83 -24.52 3.44
C SER A 17 21.70 -24.37 4.95
N VAL A 18 20.48 -24.56 5.46
CA VAL A 18 20.18 -24.82 6.87
C VAL A 18 19.27 -26.05 6.93
N SER A 19 19.74 -27.14 7.53
CA SER A 19 18.95 -28.38 7.62
C SER A 19 17.93 -28.41 8.76
N GLY A 20 18.04 -27.49 9.71
CA GLY A 20 17.02 -27.23 10.73
C GLY A 20 16.33 -25.87 10.50
N ASP A 21 15.97 -25.23 11.61
CA ASP A 21 15.28 -23.94 11.61
C ASP A 21 16.25 -22.76 11.49
N LEU A 22 15.81 -21.69 10.85
CA LEU A 22 16.56 -20.44 10.73
C LEU A 22 15.91 -19.29 11.52
N SER A 23 16.67 -18.68 12.43
CA SER A 23 16.32 -17.39 13.03
C SER A 23 17.32 -16.32 12.60
N LEU A 24 16.91 -15.43 11.69
CA LEU A 24 17.74 -14.35 11.16
C LEU A 24 17.22 -12.99 11.64
N VAL A 25 18.06 -12.25 12.37
CA VAL A 25 17.69 -10.93 12.92
C VAL A 25 18.67 -9.83 12.50
N GLY A 26 18.15 -8.80 11.84
CA GLY A 26 18.83 -7.54 11.59
C GLY A 26 19.03 -6.74 12.89
N TRP A 27 20.25 -6.27 13.15
CA TRP A 27 20.59 -5.50 14.36
C TRP A 27 21.55 -4.34 14.07
N GLU A 28 21.76 -3.47 15.07
CA GLU A 28 22.52 -2.22 14.94
C GLU A 28 24.05 -2.41 14.89
N GLY A 29 24.54 -3.63 15.12
CA GLY A 29 25.97 -3.96 15.03
C GLY A 29 26.49 -3.97 13.59
N ASP A 30 27.81 -3.92 13.46
CA ASP A 30 28.55 -4.09 12.20
C ASP A 30 29.23 -5.47 12.09
N ASP A 31 28.90 -6.35 13.03
CA ASP A 31 29.33 -7.73 13.11
C ASP A 31 28.15 -8.69 12.90
N ILE A 32 28.50 -9.89 12.44
CA ILE A 32 27.59 -11.01 12.30
C ILE A 32 27.82 -11.95 13.47
N LEU A 33 26.73 -12.29 14.17
CA LEU A 33 26.74 -13.22 15.29
C LEU A 33 26.04 -14.50 14.88
N LEU A 34 26.76 -15.61 14.90
CA LEU A 34 26.26 -16.94 14.55
C LEU A 34 26.16 -17.78 15.82
N LYS A 35 25.05 -18.51 15.98
CA LYS A 35 24.85 -19.48 17.04
C LYS A 35 24.20 -20.73 16.44
N ALA A 36 24.87 -21.85 16.60
CA ALA A 36 24.47 -23.18 16.17
C ALA A 36 25.29 -24.22 16.96
N ASP A 37 25.00 -25.50 16.81
CA ASP A 37 25.78 -26.56 17.44
C ASP A 37 27.19 -26.70 16.84
N ASP A 38 28.14 -27.18 17.66
CA ASP A 38 29.59 -27.02 17.41
C ASP A 38 30.06 -27.64 16.10
N ASP A 39 29.54 -28.82 15.79
CA ASP A 39 29.94 -29.59 14.61
C ASP A 39 29.02 -29.32 13.39
N ALA A 40 27.97 -28.52 13.57
CA ALA A 40 26.95 -28.28 12.56
C ALA A 40 27.26 -27.06 11.67
N LEU A 41 28.04 -26.09 12.16
CA LEU A 41 28.22 -24.80 11.51
C LEU A 41 29.54 -24.68 10.74
N ARG A 42 29.43 -24.41 9.44
CA ARG A 42 30.53 -23.93 8.60
C ARG A 42 30.28 -22.48 8.20
N ALA A 43 31.29 -21.64 8.41
CA ALA A 43 31.23 -20.24 7.98
C ALA A 43 32.59 -19.77 7.48
N ASP A 44 32.60 -19.26 6.25
CA ASP A 44 33.77 -18.69 5.58
C ASP A 44 33.53 -17.20 5.34
N HIS A 45 34.57 -16.40 5.49
CA HIS A 45 34.51 -14.95 5.35
C HIS A 45 35.64 -14.49 4.44
N GLU A 46 35.27 -13.90 3.31
CA GLU A 46 36.19 -13.32 2.34
C GLU A 46 35.69 -11.92 1.94
N GLY A 47 36.42 -10.88 2.36
CA GLY A 47 36.05 -9.49 2.06
C GLY A 47 34.71 -9.08 2.68
N ASP A 48 33.74 -8.74 1.84
CA ASP A 48 32.36 -8.37 2.22
C ASP A 48 31.37 -9.54 2.10
N GLN A 49 31.84 -10.71 1.65
CA GLN A 49 31.02 -11.92 1.49
C GLN A 49 31.21 -12.87 2.68
N VAL A 50 30.10 -13.30 3.25
CA VAL A 50 30.07 -14.32 4.31
C VAL A 50 29.22 -15.48 3.84
N ARG A 51 29.85 -16.65 3.72
CA ARG A 51 29.22 -17.89 3.27
C ARG A 51 28.97 -18.79 4.48
N ILE A 52 27.75 -19.30 4.62
CA ILE A 52 27.33 -20.06 5.79
C ILE A 52 26.62 -21.34 5.31
N SER A 53 26.93 -22.46 5.96
CA SER A 53 26.16 -23.70 5.86
C SER A 53 26.00 -24.28 7.26
N CYS A 54 24.79 -24.72 7.59
CA CYS A 54 24.46 -25.32 8.87
C CYS A 54 23.67 -26.62 8.65
N THR A 55 24.08 -27.71 9.31
CA THR A 55 23.39 -29.02 9.24
C THR A 55 22.39 -29.22 10.38
N ASP A 56 22.05 -28.16 11.10
CA ASP A 56 21.14 -28.10 12.25
C ASP A 56 20.54 -26.68 12.31
N ASP A 57 19.86 -26.33 13.41
CA ASP A 57 19.30 -25.00 13.65
C ASP A 57 20.37 -23.90 13.64
N LEU A 58 20.03 -22.77 13.00
CA LEU A 58 20.89 -21.59 12.91
C LEU A 58 20.18 -20.35 13.45
N SER A 59 20.75 -19.76 14.51
CA SER A 59 20.42 -18.40 14.93
C SER A 59 21.53 -17.43 14.50
N ILE A 60 21.18 -16.46 13.68
CA ILE A 60 22.11 -15.48 13.12
C ILE A 60 21.60 -14.05 13.36
N ARG A 61 22.51 -13.17 13.79
CA ARG A 61 22.28 -11.72 13.77
C ARG A 61 23.17 -11.07 12.74
N VAL A 62 22.60 -10.20 11.92
CA VAL A 62 23.29 -9.55 10.80
C VAL A 62 23.09 -8.04 10.84
N PRO A 63 24.07 -7.22 10.41
CA PRO A 63 23.87 -5.79 10.26
C PRO A 63 22.60 -5.49 9.47
N LYS A 64 21.78 -4.52 9.89
CA LYS A 64 20.49 -4.24 9.22
C LYS A 64 20.61 -4.02 7.71
N GLY A 65 21.72 -3.45 7.23
CA GLY A 65 21.95 -3.19 5.82
C GLY A 65 22.43 -4.41 5.00
N SER A 66 22.46 -5.61 5.58
CA SER A 66 22.98 -6.81 4.91
C SER A 66 22.10 -7.23 3.72
N GLY A 67 22.72 -7.53 2.59
CA GLY A 67 22.08 -8.30 1.52
C GLY A 67 22.15 -9.78 1.88
N VAL A 68 21.02 -10.49 1.75
CA VAL A 68 20.91 -11.88 2.19
C VAL A 68 20.39 -12.74 1.03
N LEU A 69 21.18 -13.75 0.67
CA LEU A 69 20.79 -14.80 -0.26
C LEU A 69 20.74 -16.13 0.50
N ILE A 70 19.59 -16.80 0.49
CA ILE A 70 19.43 -18.11 1.13
C ILE A 70 19.01 -19.13 0.07
N ALA A 71 19.84 -20.15 -0.13
CA ALA A 71 19.61 -21.15 -1.16
C ALA A 71 18.69 -22.29 -0.71
N ARG A 72 18.77 -22.73 0.56
CA ARG A 72 17.87 -23.76 1.09
C ARG A 72 17.68 -23.65 2.60
N ILE A 73 16.44 -23.87 3.06
CA ILE A 73 16.08 -24.10 4.46
C ILE A 73 15.17 -25.34 4.50
N ASP A 74 15.56 -26.38 5.23
CA ASP A 74 14.79 -27.63 5.33
C ASP A 74 13.74 -27.56 6.47
N GLY A 75 13.94 -26.69 7.47
CA GLY A 75 12.99 -26.40 8.54
C GLY A 75 12.25 -25.06 8.36
N ASP A 76 11.82 -24.48 9.48
CA ASP A 76 11.11 -23.21 9.53
C ASP A 76 12.06 -22.01 9.50
N ALA A 77 11.59 -20.87 9.01
CA ALA A 77 12.38 -19.66 8.89
C ALA A 77 11.68 -18.44 9.53
N SER A 78 12.41 -17.71 10.36
CA SER A 78 12.00 -16.41 10.89
C SER A 78 13.03 -15.33 10.59
N ILE A 79 12.65 -14.36 9.75
CA ILE A 79 13.53 -13.26 9.32
C ILE A 79 12.95 -11.93 9.81
N ARG A 80 13.75 -11.16 10.55
CA ARG A 80 13.28 -9.89 11.15
C ARG A 80 14.28 -8.75 11.00
N GLY A 81 13.82 -7.58 10.59
CA GLY A 81 14.59 -6.34 10.73
C GLY A 81 15.73 -6.17 9.72
N VAL A 82 15.75 -6.95 8.64
CA VAL A 82 16.76 -6.85 7.59
C VAL A 82 16.30 -5.87 6.52
N MET A 83 17.07 -4.81 6.32
CA MET A 83 16.76 -3.68 5.44
C MET A 83 17.52 -3.71 4.11
N GLY A 84 18.50 -4.60 3.95
CA GLY A 84 18.99 -4.97 2.62
C GLY A 84 18.01 -5.84 1.86
N GLY A 85 18.33 -6.16 0.60
CA GLY A 85 17.53 -7.09 -0.21
C GLY A 85 17.66 -8.51 0.31
N ILE A 86 16.54 -9.25 0.28
CA ILE A 86 16.48 -10.66 0.69
C ILE A 86 16.02 -11.48 -0.51
N GLU A 87 16.80 -12.51 -0.84
CA GLU A 87 16.48 -13.47 -1.88
C GLU A 87 16.51 -14.88 -1.28
N LEU A 88 15.40 -15.60 -1.39
CA LEU A 88 15.22 -16.94 -0.85
C LEU A 88 14.85 -17.88 -2.00
N LYS A 89 15.50 -19.03 -2.10
CA LYS A 89 15.22 -19.98 -3.18
C LYS A 89 14.24 -21.06 -2.77
N ASP A 90 14.57 -21.79 -1.70
CA ASP A 90 13.87 -23.03 -1.37
C ASP A 90 13.68 -23.11 0.15
N ILE A 91 12.44 -23.01 0.61
CA ILE A 91 12.07 -23.12 2.03
C ILE A 91 11.05 -24.24 2.16
N THR A 92 11.39 -25.27 2.93
CA THR A 92 10.53 -26.44 3.14
C THR A 92 9.48 -26.18 4.23
N GLY A 93 9.86 -25.54 5.34
CA GLY A 93 8.94 -25.20 6.43
C GLY A 93 8.27 -23.85 6.28
N ASP A 94 7.70 -23.36 7.39
CA ASP A 94 6.98 -22.09 7.43
C ASP A 94 7.94 -20.91 7.33
N LEU A 95 7.57 -19.86 6.59
CA LEU A 95 8.38 -18.65 6.45
C LEU A 95 7.67 -17.43 7.05
N SER A 96 8.21 -16.93 8.16
CA SER A 96 7.77 -15.71 8.82
C SER A 96 8.75 -14.55 8.61
N MET A 97 8.28 -13.44 8.05
CA MET A 97 9.09 -12.25 7.79
C MET A 97 8.48 -11.01 8.43
N ARG A 98 9.32 -10.18 9.07
CA ARG A 98 8.86 -8.95 9.73
C ARG A 98 9.83 -7.79 9.59
N ASP A 99 9.30 -6.61 9.27
CA ASP A 99 10.07 -5.35 9.18
C ASP A 99 11.29 -5.51 8.25
N VAL A 100 11.02 -5.90 7.01
CA VAL A 100 12.02 -6.15 5.97
C VAL A 100 11.91 -5.13 4.84
N ASN A 101 12.93 -5.05 3.98
CA ASN A 101 12.88 -4.16 2.81
C ASN A 101 12.22 -4.82 1.60
N SER A 102 13.00 -5.28 0.61
CA SER A 102 12.51 -5.98 -0.57
C SER A 102 12.81 -7.47 -0.44
N VAL A 103 11.87 -8.30 -0.88
CA VAL A 103 11.92 -9.76 -0.73
C VAL A 103 11.59 -10.41 -2.07
N ALA A 104 12.43 -11.35 -2.50
CA ALA A 104 12.19 -12.24 -3.62
C ALA A 104 12.28 -13.70 -3.15
N ILE A 105 11.26 -14.50 -3.45
CA ILE A 105 11.15 -15.90 -3.03
C ILE A 105 10.88 -16.75 -4.27
N GLU A 106 11.69 -17.77 -4.51
CA GLU A 106 11.42 -18.72 -5.60
C GLU A 106 10.37 -19.77 -5.20
N THR A 107 10.55 -20.48 -4.08
CA THR A 107 9.57 -21.46 -3.59
C THR A 107 9.49 -21.44 -2.06
N VAL A 108 8.28 -21.47 -1.52
CA VAL A 108 7.98 -21.84 -0.14
C VAL A 108 6.99 -23.00 -0.14
N HIS A 109 7.28 -24.07 0.59
CA HIS A 109 6.48 -25.30 0.55
C HIS A 109 5.34 -25.33 1.59
N SER A 110 5.46 -24.55 2.66
CA SER A 110 4.42 -24.38 3.68
C SER A 110 3.95 -22.92 3.74
N ASP A 111 3.43 -22.49 4.89
CA ASP A 111 2.82 -21.18 5.06
C ASP A 111 3.83 -20.04 4.96
N PHE A 112 3.41 -18.93 4.35
CA PHE A 112 4.20 -17.69 4.32
C PHE A 112 3.46 -16.54 4.98
N SER A 113 4.13 -15.88 5.93
CA SER A 113 3.63 -14.66 6.56
C SER A 113 4.60 -13.50 6.46
N LEU A 114 4.17 -12.39 5.86
CA LEU A 114 4.91 -11.13 5.85
C LEU A 114 4.18 -10.04 6.62
N ARG A 115 4.87 -9.42 7.58
CA ARG A 115 4.42 -8.21 8.27
C ARG A 115 5.43 -7.07 8.13
N GLY A 116 5.13 -6.10 7.27
CA GLY A 116 5.95 -4.90 7.10
C GLY A 116 7.07 -5.07 6.08
N GLY A 117 6.74 -4.94 4.79
CA GLY A 117 7.71 -4.84 3.69
C GLY A 117 7.86 -3.39 3.22
N LYS A 118 9.07 -2.82 3.20
CA LYS A 118 9.31 -1.45 2.73
C LYS A 118 9.48 -1.34 1.22
N GLY A 119 9.88 -2.42 0.57
CA GLY A 119 10.04 -2.50 -0.87
C GLY A 119 9.02 -3.42 -1.51
N ASN A 120 9.41 -4.04 -2.62
CA ASN A 120 8.57 -4.98 -3.35
C ASN A 120 8.63 -6.38 -2.72
N LEU A 121 7.54 -7.12 -2.85
CA LEU A 121 7.47 -8.55 -2.57
C LEU A 121 7.25 -9.30 -3.89
N TYR A 122 8.10 -10.27 -4.17
CA TYR A 122 7.93 -11.23 -5.25
C TYR A 122 7.97 -12.65 -4.68
N ILE A 123 6.96 -13.46 -5.04
CA ILE A 123 6.93 -14.91 -4.76
C ILE A 123 6.58 -15.63 -6.05
N ARG A 124 7.48 -16.49 -6.51
CA ARG A 124 7.22 -17.30 -7.72
C ARG A 124 6.29 -18.48 -7.42
N LYS A 125 6.44 -19.14 -6.28
CA LYS A 125 5.57 -20.26 -5.89
C LYS A 125 5.44 -20.34 -4.37
N ALA A 126 4.20 -20.47 -3.89
CA ALA A 126 3.90 -20.92 -2.54
C ALA A 126 2.97 -22.14 -2.63
N ASP A 127 3.34 -23.23 -1.98
CA ASP A 127 2.57 -24.48 -2.03
C ASP A 127 1.45 -24.54 -0.99
N SER A 128 1.35 -23.54 -0.10
CA SER A 128 0.27 -23.38 0.86
C SER A 128 -0.07 -21.90 1.09
N ASP A 129 -0.63 -21.56 2.25
CA ASP A 129 -1.25 -20.26 2.53
C ASP A 129 -0.29 -19.07 2.55
N VAL A 130 -0.79 -17.92 2.09
CA VAL A 130 -0.05 -16.66 2.10
C VAL A 130 -0.78 -15.56 2.86
N SER A 131 -0.12 -15.02 3.89
CA SER A 131 -0.60 -13.89 4.70
C SER A 131 0.32 -12.67 4.59
N ILE A 132 -0.14 -11.62 3.92
CA ILE A 132 0.64 -10.39 3.67
C ILE A 132 -0.01 -9.20 4.36
N ARG A 133 0.77 -8.50 5.18
CA ARG A 133 0.34 -7.29 5.89
C ARG A 133 1.36 -6.17 5.78
N GLY A 134 0.97 -5.08 5.12
CA GLY A 134 1.70 -3.82 5.14
C GLY A 134 2.92 -3.84 4.25
N VAL A 135 2.71 -3.82 2.94
CA VAL A 135 3.78 -3.70 1.93
C VAL A 135 3.70 -2.32 1.29
N GLU A 136 4.81 -1.58 1.29
CA GLU A 136 4.86 -0.24 0.71
C GLU A 136 5.08 -0.24 -0.80
N GLY A 137 5.73 -1.28 -1.34
CA GLY A 137 5.94 -1.47 -2.78
C GLY A 137 4.87 -2.33 -3.45
N ASN A 138 5.23 -2.87 -4.63
CA ASN A 138 4.39 -3.78 -5.40
C ASN A 138 4.45 -5.21 -4.82
N VAL A 139 3.35 -5.95 -4.99
CA VAL A 139 3.26 -7.37 -4.65
C VAL A 139 3.00 -8.16 -5.91
N THR A 140 3.82 -9.18 -6.17
CA THR A 140 3.65 -10.10 -7.29
C THR A 140 3.76 -11.54 -6.79
N LEU A 141 2.69 -12.29 -6.94
CA LEU A 141 2.54 -13.68 -6.51
C LEU A 141 2.18 -14.52 -7.75
N ASP A 142 3.15 -15.24 -8.31
CA ASP A 142 2.94 -15.91 -9.58
C ASP A 142 2.01 -17.13 -9.45
N SER A 143 2.12 -17.88 -8.36
CA SER A 143 1.30 -19.07 -8.08
C SER A 143 1.25 -19.34 -6.58
N ILE A 144 0.07 -19.25 -5.99
CA ILE A 144 -0.26 -19.71 -4.64
C ILE A 144 -1.20 -20.91 -4.79
N THR A 145 -0.93 -22.03 -4.13
CA THR A 145 -1.79 -23.24 -4.25
C THR A 145 -3.08 -23.10 -3.46
N ASP A 146 -2.98 -22.65 -2.21
CA ASP A 146 -4.11 -22.57 -1.28
C ASP A 146 -4.61 -21.12 -1.21
N ASP A 147 -4.73 -20.52 -0.02
CA ASP A 147 -5.39 -19.23 0.20
C ASP A 147 -4.45 -18.01 0.21
N LEU A 148 -5.02 -16.82 -0.04
CA LEU A 148 -4.35 -15.52 0.10
C LEU A 148 -5.12 -14.54 0.99
N ALA A 149 -4.51 -14.12 2.10
CA ALA A 149 -4.93 -12.94 2.86
C ALA A 149 -3.97 -11.78 2.63
N LEU A 150 -4.47 -10.72 2.00
CA LEU A 150 -3.67 -9.55 1.66
C LEU A 150 -4.25 -8.29 2.31
N ARG A 151 -3.42 -7.51 3.01
CA ARG A 151 -3.82 -6.23 3.59
C ARG A 151 -2.74 -5.17 3.52
N ASP A 152 -3.18 -3.92 3.39
CA ASP A 152 -2.33 -2.73 3.53
C ASP A 152 -1.19 -2.67 2.50
N VAL A 153 -1.45 -3.07 1.25
CA VAL A 153 -0.51 -2.90 0.14
C VAL A 153 -0.69 -1.53 -0.50
N ARG A 154 0.42 -0.78 -0.66
CA ARG A 154 0.40 0.57 -1.27
C ARG A 154 0.72 0.59 -2.76
N GLY A 155 1.44 -0.40 -3.27
CA GLY A 155 1.72 -0.56 -4.69
C GLY A 155 0.64 -1.32 -5.44
N SER A 156 0.97 -1.69 -6.67
CA SER A 156 0.18 -2.60 -7.50
C SER A 156 0.24 -4.04 -6.97
N VAL A 157 -0.79 -4.83 -7.27
CA VAL A 157 -0.89 -6.25 -6.88
C VAL A 157 -1.14 -7.08 -8.12
N THR A 158 -0.35 -8.13 -8.31
CA THR A 158 -0.64 -9.22 -9.24
C THR A 158 -0.60 -10.53 -8.48
N ALA A 159 -1.66 -11.32 -8.52
CA ALA A 159 -1.71 -12.60 -7.82
C ALA A 159 -2.52 -13.65 -8.59
N ASN A 160 -2.01 -14.89 -8.64
CA ASN A 160 -2.79 -16.06 -9.03
C ASN A 160 -2.83 -17.03 -7.85
N VAL A 161 -4.03 -17.36 -7.40
CA VAL A 161 -4.32 -18.11 -6.18
C VAL A 161 -5.21 -19.29 -6.55
N GLY A 162 -4.92 -20.46 -5.99
CA GLY A 162 -5.59 -21.71 -6.34
C GLY A 162 -6.92 -21.93 -5.63
N GLU A 163 -7.07 -21.37 -4.43
CA GLU A 163 -8.33 -21.39 -3.66
C GLU A 163 -8.84 -19.96 -3.48
N ASP A 164 -9.00 -19.50 -2.25
CA ASP A 164 -9.73 -18.27 -1.92
C ASP A 164 -8.82 -17.04 -1.73
N VAL A 165 -9.37 -15.85 -1.95
CA VAL A 165 -8.67 -14.57 -1.72
C VAL A 165 -9.46 -13.61 -0.84
N VAL A 166 -8.86 -13.18 0.25
CA VAL A 166 -9.34 -12.04 1.05
C VAL A 166 -8.38 -10.87 0.92
N MET A 167 -8.85 -9.76 0.33
CA MET A 167 -8.01 -8.58 0.12
C MET A 167 -8.62 -7.30 0.69
N TYR A 168 -7.87 -6.67 1.58
CA TYR A 168 -8.20 -5.40 2.23
C TYR A 168 -7.24 -4.33 1.74
N ILE A 169 -7.68 -3.55 0.75
CA ILE A 169 -6.84 -2.56 0.09
C ILE A 169 -7.44 -1.16 0.19
N ASN A 170 -6.56 -0.16 0.09
CA ASN A 170 -6.94 1.21 -0.15
C ASN A 170 -6.35 1.61 -1.51
N PRO A 171 -7.10 1.46 -2.61
CA PRO A 171 -6.57 1.64 -3.95
C PRO A 171 -5.93 3.03 -4.11
N GLN A 172 -4.75 3.08 -4.73
CA GLN A 172 -4.07 4.35 -5.05
C GLN A 172 -4.27 4.70 -6.53
N PRO A 173 -4.39 6.01 -6.86
CA PRO A 173 -4.47 6.45 -8.26
C PRO A 173 -3.30 5.94 -9.10
N GLY A 174 -3.60 5.36 -10.26
CA GLY A 174 -2.64 4.81 -11.20
C GLY A 174 -2.15 3.40 -10.89
N ASN A 175 -2.48 2.84 -9.71
CA ASN A 175 -2.15 1.45 -9.41
C ASN A 175 -3.08 0.48 -10.14
N VAL A 176 -2.54 -0.72 -10.39
CA VAL A 176 -3.25 -1.83 -11.02
C VAL A 176 -3.28 -3.00 -10.06
N TYR A 177 -4.45 -3.63 -9.92
CA TYR A 177 -4.69 -4.79 -9.09
C TYR A 177 -5.28 -5.88 -9.97
N ASN A 178 -4.51 -6.93 -10.27
CA ASN A 178 -4.94 -8.06 -11.10
C ASN A 178 -4.87 -9.33 -10.25
N VAL A 179 -6.01 -9.87 -9.87
CA VAL A 179 -6.10 -11.01 -8.96
C VAL A 179 -6.99 -12.09 -9.56
N ASN A 180 -6.47 -13.30 -9.62
CA ASN A 180 -7.22 -14.50 -10.00
C ASN A 180 -7.26 -15.45 -8.80
N ALA A 181 -8.45 -15.98 -8.50
CA ALA A 181 -8.70 -17.01 -7.50
C ALA A 181 -9.33 -18.22 -8.19
N GLY A 182 -9.04 -19.42 -7.67
CA GLY A 182 -9.69 -20.64 -8.14
C GLY A 182 -11.12 -20.73 -7.62
N ASP A 183 -11.35 -20.29 -6.39
CA ASP A 183 -12.64 -20.29 -5.73
C ASP A 183 -13.10 -18.82 -5.53
N ASP A 184 -13.22 -18.32 -4.30
CA ASP A 184 -13.91 -17.06 -3.99
C ASP A 184 -12.97 -15.87 -3.81
N ILE A 185 -13.47 -14.65 -4.04
CA ILE A 185 -12.76 -13.39 -3.73
C ILE A 185 -13.62 -12.46 -2.88
N LEU A 186 -13.13 -12.13 -1.69
CA LEU A 186 -13.62 -11.01 -0.88
C LEU A 186 -12.70 -9.79 -1.01
N LEU A 187 -13.19 -8.76 -1.70
CA LEU A 187 -12.55 -7.45 -1.81
C LEU A 187 -13.20 -6.45 -0.84
N VAL A 188 -12.42 -5.94 0.10
CA VAL A 188 -12.84 -4.88 1.03
C VAL A 188 -12.07 -3.60 0.80
N MET A 189 -12.81 -2.50 0.62
CA MET A 189 -12.24 -1.17 0.35
C MET A 189 -12.92 -0.07 1.18
N PRO A 190 -12.26 1.08 1.42
CA PRO A 190 -12.91 2.21 2.09
C PRO A 190 -14.09 2.76 1.27
N PRO A 191 -15.16 3.31 1.89
CA PRO A 191 -16.37 3.79 1.20
C PRO A 191 -16.12 4.95 0.21
N LYS A 192 -14.98 5.65 0.32
CA LYS A 192 -14.58 6.75 -0.57
C LYS A 192 -13.48 6.33 -1.53
N THR A 193 -13.61 5.15 -2.10
CA THR A 193 -12.64 4.59 -3.05
C THR A 193 -12.87 5.12 -4.46
N ASN A 194 -11.78 5.34 -5.17
CA ASN A 194 -11.73 5.72 -6.57
C ASN A 194 -11.11 4.56 -7.37
N ALA A 195 -11.94 3.71 -7.98
CA ALA A 195 -11.48 2.54 -8.69
C ALA A 195 -12.44 2.12 -9.81
N ALA A 196 -11.88 1.73 -10.95
CA ALA A 196 -12.59 1.00 -11.98
C ALA A 196 -12.39 -0.50 -11.73
N LEU A 197 -13.48 -1.21 -11.52
CA LEU A 197 -13.56 -2.63 -11.25
C LEU A 197 -13.99 -3.36 -12.53
N SER A 198 -13.30 -4.43 -12.87
CA SER A 198 -13.70 -5.42 -13.85
C SER A 198 -13.72 -6.77 -13.15
N LEU A 199 -14.92 -7.33 -12.99
CA LEU A 199 -15.18 -8.50 -12.17
C LEU A 199 -15.69 -9.65 -13.06
N ASN A 200 -15.20 -10.86 -12.86
CA ASN A 200 -15.70 -12.07 -13.51
C ASN A 200 -15.77 -13.22 -12.49
N ALA A 201 -16.94 -13.84 -12.33
CA ALA A 201 -17.22 -14.86 -11.32
C ALA A 201 -18.52 -15.60 -11.67
N ASP A 202 -18.85 -16.65 -10.91
CA ASP A 202 -20.15 -17.32 -10.98
C ASP A 202 -21.25 -16.45 -10.36
N GLU A 203 -21.04 -15.90 -9.16
CA GLU A 203 -21.87 -14.87 -8.52
C GLU A 203 -21.07 -13.60 -8.20
N ILE A 204 -21.69 -12.42 -8.38
CA ILE A 204 -21.08 -11.12 -8.06
C ILE A 204 -22.01 -10.33 -7.14
N ASP A 205 -21.61 -10.21 -5.87
CA ASP A 205 -22.29 -9.38 -4.86
C ASP A 205 -21.50 -8.10 -4.58
N VAL A 206 -22.16 -6.95 -4.69
CA VAL A 206 -21.55 -5.65 -4.47
C VAL A 206 -22.31 -4.88 -3.39
N GLU A 207 -21.78 -4.97 -2.18
CA GLU A 207 -22.24 -4.20 -1.04
C GLU A 207 -21.66 -2.78 -1.07
N TRP A 208 -22.23 -1.94 -1.94
CA TRP A 208 -21.79 -0.56 -2.10
C TRP A 208 -22.95 0.41 -2.30
N ASP A 209 -22.96 1.49 -1.53
CA ASP A 209 -24.00 2.52 -1.63
C ASP A 209 -24.08 3.09 -3.06
N GLY A 210 -25.24 2.98 -3.68
CA GLY A 210 -25.50 3.48 -5.04
C GLY A 210 -25.10 2.53 -6.16
N VAL A 211 -24.61 1.33 -5.85
CA VAL A 211 -24.44 0.25 -6.81
C VAL A 211 -25.55 -0.77 -6.57
N ASN A 212 -26.35 -1.04 -7.60
CA ASN A 212 -27.35 -2.11 -7.54
C ASN A 212 -26.70 -3.42 -7.96
N ASN A 213 -27.06 -4.50 -7.29
CA ASN A 213 -26.74 -5.84 -7.75
C ASN A 213 -27.54 -6.20 -9.01
N GLU A 214 -26.91 -6.95 -9.89
CA GLU A 214 -27.53 -7.53 -11.08
C GLU A 214 -27.62 -9.03 -10.86
N GLU A 215 -28.85 -9.56 -10.87
CA GLU A 215 -29.08 -11.00 -10.79
C GLU A 215 -28.43 -11.71 -11.99
N ASP A 216 -27.83 -12.88 -11.75
CA ASP A 216 -27.20 -13.76 -12.75
C ASP A 216 -26.04 -13.13 -13.57
N ALA A 217 -25.46 -12.02 -13.12
CA ALA A 217 -24.35 -11.37 -13.82
C ALA A 217 -23.00 -12.03 -13.50
N THR A 218 -22.44 -12.76 -14.46
CA THR A 218 -21.10 -13.40 -14.34
C THR A 218 -19.94 -12.49 -14.72
N SER A 219 -20.22 -11.29 -15.22
CA SER A 219 -19.22 -10.27 -15.53
C SER A 219 -19.79 -8.89 -15.29
N ARG A 220 -19.06 -8.03 -14.58
CA ARG A 220 -19.47 -6.65 -14.27
C ARG A 220 -18.32 -5.67 -14.37
N VAL A 221 -18.61 -4.49 -14.91
CA VAL A 221 -17.70 -3.35 -14.89
C VAL A 221 -18.34 -2.23 -14.08
N ILE A 222 -17.67 -1.82 -13.00
CA ILE A 222 -18.18 -0.84 -12.04
C ILE A 222 -17.15 0.26 -11.88
N THR A 223 -17.57 1.52 -11.95
CA THR A 223 -16.69 2.66 -11.65
C THR A 223 -17.11 3.29 -10.34
N LEU A 224 -16.22 3.22 -9.35
CA LEU A 224 -16.34 3.90 -8.07
C LEU A 224 -15.55 5.21 -8.14
N GLY A 225 -16.20 6.32 -7.77
CA GLY A 225 -15.58 7.64 -7.79
C GLY A 225 -15.11 8.05 -9.19
N ASP A 226 -13.83 8.40 -9.33
CA ASP A 226 -13.23 8.79 -10.62
C ASP A 226 -12.56 7.65 -11.40
N GLY A 227 -12.53 6.43 -10.86
CA GLY A 227 -11.92 5.28 -11.53
C GLY A 227 -10.39 5.32 -11.62
N SER A 228 -9.70 6.11 -10.79
CA SER A 228 -8.24 6.31 -10.91
C SER A 228 -7.38 5.08 -10.60
N ALA A 229 -7.84 4.13 -9.79
CA ALA A 229 -7.22 2.80 -9.67
C ALA A 229 -7.89 1.80 -10.61
N GLN A 230 -7.16 0.81 -11.10
CA GLN A 230 -7.71 -0.25 -11.96
C GLN A 230 -7.66 -1.58 -11.22
N ILE A 231 -8.80 -2.25 -11.10
CA ILE A 231 -8.94 -3.50 -10.36
C ILE A 231 -9.62 -4.52 -11.28
N THR A 232 -8.92 -5.61 -11.57
CA THR A 232 -9.42 -6.75 -12.34
C THR A 232 -9.41 -7.97 -11.44
N LEU A 233 -10.59 -8.53 -11.18
CA LEU A 233 -10.76 -9.74 -10.37
C LEU A 233 -11.39 -10.84 -11.23
N SER A 234 -10.86 -12.05 -11.13
CA SER A 234 -11.47 -13.25 -11.69
C SER A 234 -11.51 -14.34 -10.63
N ALA A 235 -12.69 -14.88 -10.37
CA ALA A 235 -12.92 -15.96 -9.41
C ALA A 235 -13.56 -17.14 -10.16
N GLY A 236 -13.26 -18.38 -9.75
CA GLY A 236 -14.01 -19.54 -10.23
C GLY A 236 -15.31 -19.76 -9.46
N GLY A 237 -15.40 -19.26 -8.23
CA GLY A 237 -16.62 -19.13 -7.44
C GLY A 237 -17.13 -17.69 -7.46
N ASP A 238 -17.30 -17.10 -6.29
CA ASP A 238 -18.02 -15.85 -6.07
C ASP A 238 -17.07 -14.66 -5.86
N ILE A 239 -17.48 -13.48 -6.32
CA ILE A 239 -16.83 -12.21 -5.96
C ILE A 239 -17.76 -11.39 -5.09
N ARG A 240 -17.30 -11.03 -3.89
CA ARG A 240 -17.92 -10.00 -3.05
C ARG A 240 -17.06 -8.76 -2.95
N VAL A 241 -17.67 -7.62 -3.24
CA VAL A 241 -17.06 -6.31 -3.05
C VAL A 241 -17.81 -5.58 -1.95
N SER A 242 -17.12 -5.21 -0.87
CA SER A 242 -17.74 -4.54 0.28
C SER A 242 -16.99 -3.29 0.71
N ASN A 243 -17.74 -2.27 1.14
CA ASN A 243 -17.18 -1.09 1.80
C ASN A 243 -17.16 -1.20 3.34
N ARG A 244 -17.66 -2.32 3.87
CA ARG A 244 -17.74 -2.61 5.30
C ARG A 244 -16.43 -3.19 5.79
N SER A 245 -15.79 -2.51 6.74
CA SER A 245 -14.51 -2.98 7.27
C SER A 245 -14.62 -4.33 8.00
N ASP A 246 -15.79 -4.63 8.56
CA ASP A 246 -16.11 -5.87 9.26
C ASP A 246 -16.56 -7.01 8.32
N ALA A 247 -16.52 -6.83 6.99
CA ALA A 247 -16.99 -7.87 6.05
C ALA A 247 -16.25 -9.21 6.19
N GLY A 248 -14.98 -9.18 6.60
CA GLY A 248 -14.17 -10.37 6.87
C GLY A 248 -14.56 -11.11 8.14
N ASP A 249 -15.26 -10.46 9.09
CA ASP A 249 -15.79 -11.14 10.28
C ASP A 249 -16.90 -12.16 9.89
N SER A 250 -17.45 -12.03 8.67
CA SER A 250 -18.38 -12.99 8.05
C SER A 250 -17.77 -13.69 6.82
N ALA A 251 -16.44 -13.70 6.67
CA ALA A 251 -15.81 -14.37 5.52
C ALA A 251 -16.11 -15.87 5.50
N GLU A 252 -16.14 -16.52 6.67
CA GLU A 252 -16.47 -17.96 6.82
C GLU A 252 -17.90 -18.32 6.36
N ASP A 253 -18.80 -17.34 6.26
CA ASP A 253 -20.15 -17.53 5.71
C ASP A 253 -20.19 -17.42 4.17
N PHE A 254 -19.12 -16.92 3.55
CA PHE A 254 -19.01 -16.50 2.15
C PHE A 254 -18.02 -17.36 1.33
N GLY A 255 -17.42 -18.39 1.93
CA GLY A 255 -16.46 -19.30 1.30
C GLY A 255 -15.74 -20.16 2.36
N ASN A 256 -14.91 -21.11 1.96
CA ASN A 256 -14.23 -22.01 2.91
C ASN A 256 -12.89 -21.44 3.42
N PHE A 257 -12.89 -20.16 3.80
CA PHE A 257 -11.73 -19.46 4.39
C PHE A 257 -11.31 -20.00 5.78
N ALA A 258 -11.98 -21.04 6.28
CA ALA A 258 -11.69 -21.70 7.54
C ALA A 258 -10.36 -22.49 7.51
N GLY A 259 -9.86 -22.84 6.31
CA GLY A 259 -8.56 -23.47 6.11
C GLY A 259 -7.39 -22.64 6.64
N MET A 260 -7.52 -21.32 6.58
CA MET A 260 -6.43 -20.38 6.88
C MET A 260 -5.99 -20.32 8.35
N GLY A 261 -6.74 -20.92 9.29
CA GLY A 261 -6.48 -20.81 10.73
C GLY A 261 -6.38 -19.37 11.25
N MET A 262 -6.87 -18.40 10.48
CA MET A 262 -6.71 -16.96 10.71
C MET A 262 -7.88 -16.43 11.51
N ASP A 263 -7.56 -15.73 12.60
CA ASP A 263 -8.54 -14.95 13.34
C ASP A 263 -8.89 -13.70 12.52
N TRP A 264 -10.01 -13.78 11.80
CA TRP A 264 -10.56 -12.69 11.00
C TRP A 264 -11.08 -11.53 11.85
N SER A 265 -11.30 -11.76 13.16
CA SER A 265 -11.84 -10.74 14.05
C SER A 265 -10.92 -9.51 14.15
N GLY A 266 -11.49 -8.33 13.90
CA GLY A 266 -10.75 -7.06 13.96
C GLY A 266 -9.79 -6.83 12.78
N PHE A 267 -9.90 -7.63 11.70
CA PHE A 267 -9.19 -7.37 10.44
C PHE A 267 -9.54 -5.98 9.86
N GLY A 268 -10.79 -5.53 10.09
CA GLY A 268 -11.35 -4.23 9.72
C GLY A 268 -10.95 -3.00 10.56
N GLU A 269 -10.57 -3.17 11.84
CA GLU A 269 -10.44 -2.07 12.81
C GLU A 269 -9.37 -1.01 12.46
N ARG A 270 -8.53 -1.25 11.46
CA ARG A 270 -7.46 -0.30 11.06
C ARG A 270 -7.80 0.52 9.82
N ILE A 271 -8.73 0.08 8.97
CA ILE A 271 -9.24 0.90 7.88
C ILE A 271 -9.98 2.11 8.50
N SER A 272 -10.85 1.86 9.48
CA SER A 272 -11.58 2.90 10.22
C SER A 272 -10.65 3.91 10.88
N ARG A 273 -9.67 3.46 11.69
CA ARG A 273 -8.72 4.35 12.38
C ARG A 273 -7.88 5.22 11.45
N ARG A 274 -7.43 4.70 10.29
CA ARG A 274 -6.63 5.51 9.35
C ARG A 274 -7.49 6.53 8.60
N VAL A 275 -8.72 6.16 8.24
CA VAL A 275 -9.70 7.08 7.64
C VAL A 275 -10.04 8.19 8.63
N GLU A 276 -10.32 7.86 9.89
CA GLU A 276 -10.55 8.84 10.97
C GLU A 276 -9.36 9.77 11.16
N GLN A 277 -8.13 9.25 11.19
CA GLN A 277 -6.95 10.10 11.32
C GLN A 277 -6.71 11.00 10.09
N ALA A 278 -7.04 10.53 8.88
CA ALA A 278 -6.92 11.32 7.67
C ALA A 278 -7.99 12.42 7.61
N THR A 279 -9.24 12.11 7.98
CA THR A 279 -10.34 13.07 8.05
C THR A 279 -10.12 14.10 9.16
N GLU A 280 -9.64 13.69 10.34
CA GLU A 280 -9.27 14.62 11.41
C GLU A 280 -8.16 15.58 10.97
N ARG A 281 -7.13 15.09 10.28
CA ARG A 281 -6.04 15.93 9.77
C ARG A 281 -6.53 16.91 8.70
N ALA A 282 -7.46 16.48 7.84
CA ALA A 282 -8.10 17.34 6.86
C ALA A 282 -8.96 18.43 7.55
N ASN A 283 -9.80 18.05 8.51
CA ASN A 283 -10.64 18.97 9.27
C ASN A 283 -9.81 20.00 10.06
N ARG A 284 -8.73 19.58 10.71
CA ARG A 284 -7.81 20.52 11.40
C ARG A 284 -7.17 21.53 10.45
N LYS A 285 -6.83 21.14 9.22
CA LYS A 285 -6.29 22.06 8.20
C LYS A 285 -7.35 23.03 7.69
N ILE A 286 -8.58 22.57 7.49
CA ILE A 286 -9.72 23.40 7.08
C ILE A 286 -10.04 24.43 8.18
N GLU A 287 -10.12 24.00 9.43
CA GLU A 287 -10.35 24.91 10.57
C GLU A 287 -9.22 25.95 10.72
N ALA A 288 -7.96 25.54 10.55
CA ALA A 288 -6.83 26.46 10.61
C ALA A 288 -6.86 27.49 9.45
N ALA A 289 -7.29 27.07 8.26
CA ALA A 289 -7.50 27.96 7.13
C ALA A 289 -8.65 28.95 7.39
N ASN A 290 -9.79 28.47 7.88
CA ASN A 290 -10.95 29.29 8.22
C ASN A 290 -10.60 30.32 9.31
N ARG A 291 -9.87 29.93 10.36
CA ARG A 291 -9.40 30.86 11.40
C ARG A 291 -8.48 31.96 10.83
N ARG A 292 -7.62 31.64 9.87
CA ARG A 292 -6.74 32.62 9.21
C ARG A 292 -7.52 33.58 8.31
N ILE A 293 -8.55 33.08 7.63
CA ILE A 293 -9.45 33.90 6.81
C ILE A 293 -10.24 34.83 7.73
N GLU A 294 -10.84 34.31 8.80
CA GLU A 294 -11.57 35.12 9.79
C GLU A 294 -10.69 36.18 10.46
N GLN A 295 -9.43 35.86 10.78
CA GLN A 295 -8.49 36.83 11.32
C GLN A 295 -8.16 37.93 10.31
N LYS A 296 -7.92 37.58 9.05
CA LYS A 296 -7.65 38.56 7.98
C LYS A 296 -8.87 39.43 7.66
N VAL A 297 -10.08 38.85 7.70
CA VAL A 297 -11.33 39.59 7.51
C VAL A 297 -11.54 40.55 8.69
N ARG A 298 -11.37 40.10 9.94
CA ARG A 298 -11.44 40.98 11.11
C ARG A 298 -10.39 42.09 11.10
N ASP A 299 -9.18 41.78 10.65
CA ASP A 299 -8.08 42.73 10.54
C ASP A 299 -8.28 43.73 9.39
N ALA A 300 -8.97 43.34 8.32
CA ALA A 300 -9.36 44.23 7.22
C ALA A 300 -10.55 45.12 7.63
N GLU A 301 -11.53 44.56 8.36
CA GLU A 301 -12.66 45.31 8.94
C GLU A 301 -12.19 46.34 9.97
N ARG A 302 -11.20 45.99 10.80
CA ARG A 302 -10.56 46.93 11.75
C ARG A 302 -9.75 48.03 11.06
N ARG A 303 -9.23 47.78 9.86
CA ARG A 303 -8.46 48.75 9.07
C ARG A 303 -9.32 49.60 8.13
N GLY A 304 -10.63 49.37 8.09
CA GLY A 304 -11.60 50.18 7.35
C GLY A 304 -12.12 51.38 8.14
N ARG A 305 -11.27 52.38 8.43
CA ARG A 305 -11.60 53.82 8.66
C ARG A 305 -10.34 54.59 9.12
N GLY A 306 -9.64 55.24 8.18
CA GLY A 306 -8.65 56.28 8.52
C GLY A 306 -7.44 56.34 7.59
N ARG A 307 -7.33 57.43 6.83
CA ARG A 307 -6.13 57.85 6.09
C ARG A 307 -4.96 58.12 7.07
N ALA A 308 -3.75 57.62 6.77
CA ALA A 308 -2.49 58.33 7.02
C ALA A 308 -1.30 57.56 6.43
N ALA A 309 -0.41 58.30 5.76
CA ALA A 309 0.89 57.86 5.31
C ALA A 309 1.89 57.83 6.48
N LEU A 310 2.84 56.88 6.46
CA LEU A 310 4.20 57.11 6.96
C LEU A 310 5.19 56.04 6.47
N GLU A 311 6.39 56.54 6.25
CA GLU A 311 7.55 55.99 5.56
C GLU A 311 8.58 55.40 6.55
N VAL A 312 9.71 54.90 6.01
CA VAL A 312 10.97 54.40 6.64
C VAL A 312 10.97 52.88 6.91
N GLY A 313 11.91 52.06 6.43
CA GLY A 313 13.14 52.26 5.65
C GLY A 313 14.23 51.25 6.06
N ARG A 314 14.88 50.61 5.06
CA ARG A 314 16.12 49.78 5.10
C ARG A 314 16.01 48.46 5.90
N TRP A 315 16.26 47.28 5.34
CA TRP A 315 17.59 46.76 4.95
C TRP A 315 17.53 45.90 3.66
N ASN A 316 18.69 45.84 3.00
CA ASN A 316 18.95 45.34 1.65
C ASN A 316 19.35 43.85 1.68
N TRP A 317 18.71 43.00 0.87
CA TRP A 317 19.33 41.77 0.35
C TRP A 317 19.12 41.77 -1.18
N ASN A 318 20.22 41.96 -1.90
CA ASN A 318 20.27 41.81 -3.36
C ASN A 318 20.38 40.31 -3.68
N PHE A 319 19.33 39.74 -4.26
CA PHE A 319 19.45 38.57 -5.13
C PHE A 319 19.02 38.98 -6.53
N SER A 320 20.00 38.99 -7.44
CA SER A 320 19.78 39.13 -8.87
C SER A 320 18.94 37.96 -9.38
N SER A 321 17.69 38.21 -9.76
CA SER A 321 16.89 37.25 -10.50
C SER A 321 17.21 37.35 -11.99
N LYS A 322 18.16 36.52 -12.44
CA LYS A 322 18.07 35.95 -13.78
C LYS A 322 16.75 35.19 -13.88
N GLY A 323 16.07 35.35 -15.01
CA GLY A 323 14.69 34.94 -15.23
C GLY A 323 14.37 33.51 -14.80
N VAL A 324 13.21 33.37 -14.17
CA VAL A 324 12.47 32.11 -14.05
C VAL A 324 11.11 32.33 -14.74
N PRO A 325 10.63 31.38 -15.55
CA PRO A 325 9.55 31.60 -16.50
C PRO A 325 8.20 31.82 -15.83
N VAL A 326 7.43 32.77 -16.37
CA VAL A 326 6.01 32.95 -16.05
C VAL A 326 5.24 31.74 -16.60
N PRO A 327 4.48 30.98 -15.79
CA PRO A 327 3.57 29.96 -16.32
C PRO A 327 2.49 30.65 -17.16
N PRO A 328 2.09 30.09 -18.31
CA PRO A 328 1.14 30.77 -19.19
C PRO A 328 -0.22 30.91 -18.50
N LYS A 329 -0.88 32.05 -18.77
CA LYS A 329 -2.28 32.31 -18.42
C LYS A 329 -3.14 31.13 -18.85
N GLN A 330 -3.81 30.48 -17.89
CA GLN A 330 -4.87 29.53 -18.18
C GLN A 330 -5.94 30.25 -19.01
N GLN A 331 -6.17 29.74 -20.22
CA GLN A 331 -7.35 30.08 -20.99
C GLN A 331 -8.56 29.45 -20.30
N VAL A 332 -9.60 30.25 -20.17
CA VAL A 332 -10.87 29.97 -19.48
C VAL A 332 -11.56 28.79 -20.15
N SER A 333 -12.04 27.82 -19.36
CA SER A 333 -12.67 26.58 -19.85
C SER A 333 -14.14 26.81 -20.18
N ASP A 334 -14.61 26.29 -21.32
CA ASP A 334 -16.01 26.31 -21.76
C ASP A 334 -17.00 25.68 -20.76
N GLU A 335 -16.49 24.91 -19.79
CA GLU A 335 -17.26 24.32 -18.70
C GLU A 335 -17.86 25.38 -17.75
N GLU A 336 -17.15 26.47 -17.48
CA GLU A 336 -17.63 27.52 -16.57
C GLU A 336 -18.81 28.30 -17.19
N ARG A 337 -18.82 28.45 -18.52
CA ARG A 337 -19.92 29.04 -19.28
C ARG A 337 -21.16 28.14 -19.28
N LEU A 338 -20.97 26.83 -19.43
CA LEU A 338 -22.05 25.84 -19.41
C LEU A 338 -22.76 25.81 -18.06
N VAL A 339 -22.04 25.98 -16.96
CA VAL A 339 -22.63 26.07 -15.61
C VAL A 339 -23.51 27.31 -15.47
N ILE A 340 -23.07 28.47 -15.95
CA ILE A 340 -23.86 29.71 -15.90
C ILE A 340 -25.12 29.61 -16.77
N LEU A 341 -25.01 29.03 -17.97
CA LEU A 341 -26.18 28.80 -18.85
C LEU A 341 -27.18 27.82 -18.23
N LYS A 342 -26.70 26.78 -17.55
CA LYS A 342 -27.56 25.86 -16.81
C LYS A 342 -28.28 26.55 -15.65
N MET A 343 -27.60 27.45 -14.93
CA MET A 343 -28.24 28.24 -13.87
C MET A 343 -29.30 29.21 -14.39
N LEU A 344 -29.10 29.80 -15.58
CA LEU A 344 -30.11 30.63 -16.26
C LEU A 344 -31.33 29.78 -16.69
N GLN A 345 -31.09 28.60 -17.25
CA GLN A 345 -32.14 27.65 -17.64
C GLN A 345 -32.97 27.19 -16.44
N GLU A 346 -32.31 26.92 -15.31
CA GLU A 346 -32.95 26.57 -14.04
C GLU A 346 -33.60 27.77 -13.33
N LYS A 347 -33.57 28.98 -13.93
CA LYS A 347 -34.07 30.25 -13.38
C LYS A 347 -33.48 30.62 -12.02
N LYS A 348 -32.28 30.10 -11.71
CA LYS A 348 -31.56 30.39 -10.46
C LYS A 348 -30.87 31.75 -10.48
N ILE A 349 -30.62 32.29 -11.67
CA ILE A 349 -30.08 33.63 -11.91
C ILE A 349 -30.90 34.34 -12.98
N THR A 350 -30.89 35.66 -12.96
CA THR A 350 -31.51 36.49 -14.00
C THR A 350 -30.61 36.63 -15.22
N SER A 351 -31.19 37.02 -16.37
CA SER A 351 -30.42 37.25 -17.60
C SER A 351 -29.31 38.29 -17.39
N GLU A 352 -29.57 39.34 -16.63
CA GLU A 352 -28.60 40.41 -16.35
C GLU A 352 -27.43 39.93 -15.46
N GLU A 353 -27.70 39.02 -14.52
CA GLU A 353 -26.68 38.40 -13.67
C GLU A 353 -25.82 37.40 -14.46
N ALA A 354 -26.43 36.63 -15.37
CA ALA A 354 -25.72 35.72 -16.25
C ALA A 354 -24.74 36.49 -17.17
N ASP A 355 -25.19 37.59 -17.78
CA ASP A 355 -24.34 38.43 -18.64
C ASP A 355 -23.15 39.04 -17.89
N LYS A 356 -23.37 39.46 -16.63
CA LYS A 356 -22.32 40.03 -15.79
C LYS A 356 -21.28 38.99 -15.38
N LEU A 357 -21.70 37.75 -15.11
CA LEU A 357 -20.81 36.63 -14.77
C LEU A 357 -20.02 36.14 -15.98
N LEU A 358 -20.66 36.06 -17.15
CA LEU A 358 -19.99 35.70 -18.41
C LEU A 358 -18.95 36.77 -18.81
N SER A 359 -19.29 38.05 -18.66
CA SER A 359 -18.36 39.17 -18.96
C SER A 359 -17.16 39.21 -18.01
N ALA A 360 -17.34 38.82 -16.75
CA ALA A 360 -16.26 38.72 -15.77
C ALA A 360 -15.31 37.56 -16.07
N LEU A 361 -15.83 36.47 -16.65
CA LEU A 361 -15.03 35.31 -17.09
C LEU A 361 -14.27 35.57 -18.39
N GLU A 362 -14.83 36.34 -19.32
CA GLU A 362 -14.18 36.64 -20.61
C GLU A 362 -13.05 37.68 -20.52
N GLY A 363 -12.86 38.32 -19.37
CA GLY A 363 -11.79 39.29 -19.16
C GLY A 363 -12.07 40.61 -19.87
N GLY A 364 -12.82 41.49 -19.21
CA GLY A 364 -12.83 42.91 -19.56
C GLY A 364 -11.45 43.54 -19.33
N SER A 365 -10.79 43.87 -20.45
CA SER A 365 -9.70 44.86 -20.71
C SER A 365 -8.97 45.50 -19.53
#